data_AF-A0A7V3PWE3-F1
#
_entry.id   AF-A0A7V3PWE3-F1
#
_cell.length_a   1.000
_cell.length_b   1.000
_cell.length_c   1.000
_cell.angle_alpha   90.00
_cell.angle_beta   90.00
_cell.angle_gamma   90.00
#
_symmetry.space_group_name_H-M   'P 1'
#
loop_
_entity.id
_entity.type
_entity.pdbx_description
1 polymer ?
#
loop_
_entity_poly.entity_id
_entity_poly.type
_entity_poly.pdbx_seq_one_letter_code
_entity_poly.pdbx_strand_id
1 'polypeptide(L)'
;MLDEKEREKIAIRKFSLVAPILNGQTENQKEYFKKLAAEPIDMPHYGLRRYTVKTFEWWLYLYRRHGLEGLKPGYRSDRGKSRRITEEIAQKIQEKKNAKPKLSSILLYEELVKDGVFTPDKLSPATFYRFLAQNPDL
;
A
#
# COMPACT_ATOMS: atom_id res chain seq x y z
N MET A 1 -2.48 9.72 -5.95
CA MET A 1 -2.07 8.34 -6.27
C MET A 1 -0.73 8.47 -6.98
N LEU A 2 0.28 7.68 -6.60
CA LEU A 2 1.55 7.72 -7.30
C LEU A 2 1.34 7.19 -8.73
N ASP A 3 1.57 8.02 -9.73
CA ASP A 3 1.59 7.55 -11.11
C ASP A 3 2.89 6.75 -11.38
N GLU A 4 2.95 6.06 -12.52
CA GLU A 4 4.12 5.22 -12.83
C GLU A 4 5.41 6.04 -12.93
N LYS A 5 5.34 7.28 -13.42
CA LYS A 5 6.50 8.18 -13.54
C LYS A 5 7.01 8.61 -12.17
N GLU A 6 6.13 8.90 -11.23
CA GLU A 6 6.49 9.22 -9.85
C GLU A 6 7.12 8.00 -9.14
N ARG A 7 6.58 6.80 -9.36
CA ARG A 7 7.16 5.55 -8.83
C ARG A 7 8.57 5.30 -9.36
N GLU A 8 8.78 5.54 -10.65
CA GLU A 8 10.08 5.41 -11.29
C GLU A 8 11.08 6.45 -10.77
N LYS A 9 10.67 7.73 -10.64
CA LYS A 9 11.51 8.77 -10.02
C LYS A 9 11.96 8.39 -8.61
N ILE A 10 11.04 7.82 -7.81
CA ILE A 10 11.38 7.33 -6.47
C ILE A 10 12.39 6.18 -6.54
N ALA A 11 12.23 5.24 -7.48
CA ALA A 11 13.14 4.12 -7.64
C ALA A 11 14.55 4.58 -8.04
N ILE A 12 14.63 5.51 -9.01
CA ILE A 12 15.89 6.14 -9.44
C ILE A 12 16.55 6.87 -8.28
N ARG A 13 15.77 7.62 -7.48
CA ARG A 13 16.32 8.30 -6.30
C ARG A 13 16.89 7.29 -5.31
N LYS A 14 16.17 6.23 -4.96
CA LYS A 14 16.69 5.17 -4.08
C LYS A 14 17.95 4.52 -4.64
N PHE A 15 17.98 4.24 -5.95
CA PHE A 15 19.14 3.69 -6.63
C PHE A 15 20.35 4.61 -6.49
N SER A 16 20.19 5.93 -6.72
CA SER A 16 21.28 6.92 -6.58
C SER A 16 21.94 6.89 -5.20
N LEU A 17 21.17 6.54 -4.15
CA LEU A 17 21.66 6.49 -2.78
C LEU A 17 22.49 5.23 -2.49
N VAL A 18 22.23 4.14 -3.21
CA VAL A 18 22.94 2.85 -3.02
C VAL A 18 24.00 2.58 -4.10
N ALA A 19 23.96 3.30 -5.22
CA ALA A 19 24.88 3.17 -6.34
C ALA A 19 26.37 3.30 -5.97
N PRO A 20 26.79 4.20 -5.05
CA PRO A 20 28.20 4.28 -4.65
C PRO A 20 28.75 2.98 -4.08
N ILE A 21 27.95 2.21 -3.34
CA ILE A 21 28.35 0.90 -2.82
C ILE A 21 28.42 -0.14 -3.93
N LEU A 22 27.46 -0.11 -4.86
CA LEU A 22 27.42 -1.06 -5.98
C LEU A 22 28.60 -0.88 -6.93
N ASN A 23 29.06 0.35 -7.10
CA ASN A 23 30.18 0.70 -7.98
C ASN A 23 31.55 0.60 -7.27
N GLY A 24 31.60 0.12 -6.03
CA GLY A 24 32.85 0.02 -5.27
C GLY A 24 33.47 1.37 -4.90
N GLN A 25 32.69 2.45 -4.89
CA GLN A 25 33.15 3.80 -4.56
C GLN A 25 33.20 4.05 -3.03
N THR A 26 32.83 3.04 -2.23
CA THR A 26 32.85 3.11 -0.77
C THR A 26 33.63 1.93 -0.20
N GLU A 27 34.62 2.21 0.63
CA GLU A 27 35.38 1.16 1.33
C GLU A 27 34.57 0.50 2.45
N ASN A 28 33.69 1.26 3.10
CA ASN A 28 32.85 0.78 4.19
C ASN A 28 31.36 1.13 3.99
N GLN A 29 30.56 0.13 3.61
CA GLN A 29 29.12 0.26 3.39
C GLN A 29 28.39 0.86 4.62
N LYS A 30 28.73 0.40 5.83
CA LYS A 30 28.04 0.79 7.06
C LYS A 30 28.33 2.24 7.42
N GLU A 31 29.56 2.69 7.23
CA GLU A 31 29.94 4.08 7.47
C GLU A 31 29.29 5.03 6.46
N TYR A 32 29.28 4.66 5.17
CA TYR A 32 28.59 5.42 4.13
C TYR A 32 27.10 5.61 4.46
N PHE A 33 26.40 4.53 4.82
CA PHE A 33 24.99 4.65 5.20
C PHE A 33 24.75 5.42 6.50
N LYS A 34 25.69 5.38 7.47
CA LYS A 34 25.60 6.23 8.66
C LYS A 34 25.69 7.71 8.30
N LYS A 35 26.62 8.10 7.41
CA LYS A 35 26.73 9.48 6.91
C LYS A 35 25.45 9.89 6.19
N LEU A 36 24.92 9.00 5.36
CA LEU A 36 23.69 9.25 4.62
C LEU A 36 22.46 9.39 5.54
N ALA A 37 22.40 8.62 6.62
CA ALA A 37 21.32 8.69 7.62
C ALA A 37 21.41 9.94 8.53
N ALA A 38 22.55 10.64 8.55
CA ALA A 38 22.76 11.81 9.40
C ALA A 38 21.88 12.99 8.96
N GLU A 39 21.61 13.11 7.66
CA GLU A 39 20.85 14.22 7.09
C GLU A 39 19.53 13.77 6.43
N PRO A 40 18.50 14.65 6.38
CA PRO A 40 17.30 14.39 5.61
C PRO A 40 17.62 14.31 4.11
N ILE A 41 16.95 13.41 3.42
CA ILE A 41 17.09 13.19 1.98
C ILE A 41 15.85 13.73 1.29
N ASP A 42 16.06 14.57 0.29
CA ASP A 42 14.97 14.96 -0.60
C ASP A 42 14.57 13.79 -1.50
N MET A 43 13.29 13.41 -1.38
CA MET A 43 12.68 12.28 -2.04
C MET A 43 11.58 12.77 -2.98
N PRO A 44 11.56 12.33 -4.26
CA PRO A 44 10.47 12.63 -5.16
C PRO A 44 9.11 12.27 -4.54
N HIS A 45 8.13 13.14 -4.72
CA HIS A 45 6.77 13.05 -4.14
C HIS A 45 6.68 13.16 -2.60
N TYR A 46 7.68 12.71 -1.85
CA TYR A 46 7.63 12.65 -0.39
C TYR A 46 8.27 13.83 0.34
N GLY A 47 9.06 14.66 -0.36
CA GLY A 47 9.86 15.75 0.20
C GLY A 47 11.02 15.24 1.07
N LEU A 48 11.48 16.08 2.01
CA LEU A 48 12.57 15.72 2.92
C LEU A 48 12.17 14.57 3.87
N ARG A 49 12.96 13.49 3.87
CA ARG A 49 12.73 12.31 4.70
C ARG A 49 14.03 11.84 5.35
N ARG A 50 13.95 11.47 6.63
CA ARG A 50 15.02 10.76 7.34
C ARG A 50 14.82 9.26 7.23
N TYR A 51 15.90 8.53 6.97
CA TYR A 51 15.90 7.08 6.86
C TYR A 51 16.99 6.48 7.74
N THR A 52 16.77 5.25 8.18
CA THR A 52 17.74 4.52 8.99
C THR A 52 18.76 3.82 8.10
N VAL A 53 19.93 3.49 8.66
CA VAL A 53 20.94 2.63 7.99
C VAL A 53 20.30 1.35 7.44
N LYS A 54 19.45 0.69 8.24
CA LYS A 54 18.75 -0.53 7.86
C LYS A 54 17.84 -0.34 6.63
N THR A 55 17.28 0.85 6.45
CA THR A 55 16.45 1.16 5.27
C THR A 55 17.29 1.19 3.99
N PHE A 56 18.49 1.79 4.04
CA PHE A 56 19.38 1.82 2.88
C PHE A 56 19.94 0.42 2.56
N GLU A 57 20.29 -0.36 3.59
CA GLU A 57 20.69 -1.76 3.43
C GLU A 57 19.57 -2.59 2.77
N TRP A 58 18.33 -2.36 3.17
CA TRP A 58 17.17 -3.00 2.55
C TRP A 58 16.99 -2.62 1.09
N TRP A 59 17.16 -1.34 0.73
CA TRP A 59 17.13 -0.92 -0.68
C TRP A 59 18.27 -1.53 -1.50
N LEU A 60 19.48 -1.59 -0.93
CA LEU A 60 20.61 -2.26 -1.59
C LEU A 60 20.30 -3.74 -1.84
N TYR A 61 19.72 -4.44 -0.84
CA TYR A 61 19.26 -5.81 -0.97
C TYR A 61 18.21 -5.98 -2.08
N LEU A 62 17.16 -5.14 -2.06
CA LEU A 62 16.10 -5.18 -3.07
C LEU A 62 16.65 -4.96 -4.48
N TYR A 63 17.56 -4.01 -4.64
CA TYR A 63 18.18 -3.75 -5.93
C TYR A 63 19.01 -4.94 -6.41
N ARG A 64 19.84 -5.54 -5.54
CA ARG A 64 20.63 -6.73 -5.90
C ARG A 64 19.75 -7.91 -6.32
N ARG A 65 18.56 -8.06 -5.74
CA ARG A 65 17.66 -9.19 -6.01
C ARG A 65 16.70 -8.96 -7.18
N HIS A 66 16.24 -7.72 -7.38
CA HIS A 66 15.12 -7.40 -8.27
C HIS A 66 15.39 -6.22 -9.21
N GLY A 67 16.62 -5.69 -9.23
CA GLY A 67 16.98 -4.51 -10.02
C GLY A 67 16.22 -3.26 -9.62
N LEU A 68 16.09 -2.32 -10.55
CA LEU A 68 15.43 -1.03 -10.32
C LEU A 68 13.93 -1.20 -9.99
N GLU A 69 13.27 -2.19 -10.58
CA GLU A 69 11.85 -2.50 -10.30
C GLU A 69 11.62 -2.82 -8.82
N GLY A 70 12.56 -3.50 -8.15
CA GLY A 70 12.50 -3.77 -6.72
C GLY A 70 12.49 -2.53 -5.83
N LEU A 71 12.97 -1.38 -6.34
CA LEU A 71 13.00 -0.12 -5.61
C LEU A 71 11.73 0.72 -5.79
N LYS A 72 10.92 0.42 -6.81
CA LYS A 72 9.64 1.11 -7.02
C LYS A 72 8.74 0.90 -5.79
N PRO A 73 8.07 1.95 -5.29
CA PRO A 73 7.04 1.78 -4.27
C PRO A 73 6.00 0.75 -4.74
N GLY A 74 5.76 -0.28 -3.94
CA GLY A 74 4.72 -1.26 -4.24
C GLY A 74 3.33 -0.65 -4.21
N TYR A 75 2.38 -1.32 -4.86
CA TYR A 75 0.97 -1.07 -4.59
C TYR A 75 0.64 -1.64 -3.20
N ARG A 76 -0.06 -0.86 -2.37
CA ARG A 76 -0.49 -1.32 -1.04
C ARG A 76 -1.26 -2.64 -1.16
N SER A 77 -0.76 -3.71 -0.55
CA SER A 77 -1.42 -5.04 -0.56
C SER A 77 -2.68 -5.09 0.30
N ASP A 78 -2.82 -4.16 1.25
CA ASP A 78 -4.01 -3.96 2.07
C ASP A 78 -5.03 -3.03 1.41
N ARG A 79 -4.77 -2.58 0.17
CA ARG A 79 -5.68 -1.71 -0.57
C ARG A 79 -7.00 -2.43 -0.78
N GLY A 80 -8.02 -1.97 -0.07
CA GLY A 80 -9.38 -2.47 -0.19
C GLY A 80 -9.78 -3.61 0.75
N LYS A 81 -8.79 -4.19 1.44
CA LYS A 81 -9.06 -5.09 2.56
C LYS A 81 -9.46 -4.25 3.76
N SER A 82 -10.75 -4.01 3.91
CA SER A 82 -11.28 -3.45 5.13
C SER A 82 -11.06 -4.47 6.25
N ARG A 83 -10.26 -4.12 7.26
CA ARG A 83 -10.12 -4.94 8.49
C ARG A 83 -11.46 -5.16 9.21
N ARG A 84 -12.48 -4.34 8.90
CA ARG A 84 -13.83 -4.41 9.47
C ARG A 84 -14.76 -5.37 8.72
N ILE A 85 -14.39 -5.80 7.51
CA ILE A 85 -15.17 -6.76 6.71
C ILE A 85 -14.48 -8.10 6.86
N THR A 86 -14.99 -8.90 7.81
CA THR A 86 -14.59 -10.30 7.96
C THR A 86 -15.13 -11.13 6.80
N GLU A 87 -14.58 -12.34 6.63
CA GLU A 87 -15.07 -13.29 5.62
C GLU A 87 -16.57 -13.60 5.81
N GLU A 88 -17.03 -13.71 7.05
CA GLU A 88 -18.45 -13.92 7.38
C GLU A 88 -19.33 -12.76 6.90
N ILE A 89 -18.91 -11.50 7.15
CA ILE A 89 -19.66 -10.32 6.67
C ILE A 89 -19.67 -10.29 5.14
N ALA A 90 -18.53 -10.59 4.49
CA ALA A 90 -18.46 -10.65 3.03
C ALA A 90 -19.39 -11.72 2.45
N GLN A 91 -19.46 -12.91 3.05
CA GLN A 91 -20.40 -13.97 2.65
C GLN A 91 -21.85 -13.53 2.79
N LYS A 92 -22.21 -12.89 3.91
CA LYS A 92 -23.57 -12.39 4.13
C LYS A 92 -23.96 -11.29 3.14
N ILE A 93 -23.03 -10.41 2.78
CA ILE A 93 -23.22 -9.42 1.71
C ILE A 93 -23.50 -10.14 0.38
N GLN A 94 -22.73 -11.18 0.07
CA GLN A 94 -22.86 -11.96 -1.16
C GLN A 94 -24.20 -12.68 -1.27
N GLU A 95 -24.59 -13.40 -0.21
CA GLU A 95 -25.88 -14.09 -0.11
C GLU A 95 -27.04 -13.12 -0.35
N LYS A 96 -26.99 -11.94 0.29
CA LYS A 96 -28.04 -10.93 0.20
C LYS A 96 -28.12 -10.31 -1.20
N LYS A 97 -26.96 -10.03 -1.82
CA LYS A 97 -26.88 -9.49 -3.18
C LYS A 97 -27.42 -10.49 -4.21
N ASN A 98 -27.07 -11.77 -4.07
CA ASN A 98 -27.58 -12.84 -4.95
C ASN A 98 -29.08 -13.08 -4.77
N ALA A 99 -29.59 -12.99 -3.55
CA ALA A 99 -31.02 -13.11 -3.28
C ALA A 99 -31.82 -11.94 -3.88
N LYS A 100 -31.22 -10.75 -3.98
CA LYS A 100 -31.89 -9.55 -4.50
C LYS A 100 -30.97 -8.73 -5.44
N PRO A 101 -30.73 -9.20 -6.68
CA PRO A 101 -29.75 -8.60 -7.59
C PRO A 101 -30.13 -7.19 -8.09
N LYS A 102 -31.41 -6.79 -7.96
CA LYS A 102 -31.90 -5.46 -8.35
C LYS A 102 -31.78 -4.41 -7.24
N LEU A 103 -31.32 -4.78 -6.04
CA LEU A 103 -31.18 -3.82 -4.93
C LEU A 103 -30.07 -2.82 -5.23
N SER A 104 -30.32 -1.54 -4.94
CA SER A 104 -29.26 -0.55 -4.95
C SER A 104 -28.28 -0.80 -3.81
N SER A 105 -27.03 -0.36 -3.96
CA SER A 105 -26.01 -0.48 -2.90
C SER A 105 -26.46 0.18 -1.58
N ILE A 106 -27.26 1.23 -1.66
CA ILE A 106 -27.81 1.94 -0.48
C ILE A 106 -28.80 1.03 0.27
N LEU A 107 -29.79 0.49 -0.44
CA LEU A 107 -30.76 -0.41 0.15
C LEU A 107 -30.11 -1.69 0.67
N LEU A 108 -29.06 -2.17 0.00
CA LEU A 108 -28.34 -3.36 0.43
C LEU A 108 -27.67 -3.13 1.79
N TYR A 109 -27.06 -1.96 1.99
CA TYR A 109 -26.49 -1.57 3.28
C TYR A 109 -27.57 -1.52 4.37
N GLU A 110 -28.69 -0.87 4.10
CA GLU A 110 -29.80 -0.74 5.06
C GLU A 110 -30.40 -2.09 5.44
N GLU A 111 -30.62 -2.98 4.47
CA GLU A 111 -31.13 -4.32 4.74
C GLU A 111 -30.14 -5.14 5.57
N LEU A 112 -28.83 -5.07 5.30
CA LEU A 112 -27.82 -5.80 6.07
C LEU A 112 -27.69 -5.30 7.52
N VAL A 113 -27.88 -3.99 7.74
CA VAL A 113 -27.97 -3.41 9.08
C VAL A 113 -29.25 -3.88 9.78
N LYS A 114 -30.38 -3.88 9.07
CA LYS A 114 -31.67 -4.34 9.60
C LYS A 114 -31.65 -5.83 9.97
N ASP A 115 -30.97 -6.64 9.18
CA ASP A 115 -30.77 -8.07 9.43
C ASP A 115 -29.74 -8.35 10.55
N GLY A 116 -29.08 -7.32 11.08
CA GLY A 116 -28.11 -7.44 12.16
C GLY A 116 -26.76 -8.02 11.75
N VAL A 117 -26.45 -8.08 10.44
CA VAL A 117 -25.16 -8.61 9.94
C VAL A 117 -23.98 -7.78 10.46
N PHE A 118 -24.16 -6.46 10.52
CA PHE A 118 -23.25 -5.53 11.17
C PHE A 118 -24.01 -4.29 11.63
N THR A 119 -23.36 -3.51 12.48
CA THR A 119 -23.88 -2.23 12.97
C THR A 119 -23.14 -1.05 12.32
N PRO A 120 -23.76 0.14 12.19
CA PRO A 120 -23.13 1.29 11.55
C PRO A 120 -21.83 1.77 12.21
N ASP A 121 -21.66 1.53 13.52
CA ASP A 121 -20.42 1.83 14.26
C ASP A 121 -19.28 0.88 13.86
N LYS A 122 -19.60 -0.41 13.66
CA LYS A 122 -18.64 -1.43 13.20
C LYS A 122 -18.28 -1.24 11.74
N LEU A 123 -19.25 -0.97 10.86
CA LEU A 123 -19.04 -0.86 9.43
C LEU A 123 -19.77 0.36 8.86
N SER A 124 -19.01 1.43 8.58
CA SER A 124 -19.57 2.67 8.04
C SER A 124 -19.98 2.53 6.56
N PRO A 125 -20.96 3.31 6.08
CA PRO A 125 -21.39 3.27 4.67
C PRO A 125 -20.24 3.49 3.68
N ALA A 126 -19.34 4.43 3.99
CA ALA A 126 -18.16 4.69 3.15
C ALA A 126 -17.22 3.48 3.05
N THR A 127 -17.14 2.65 4.10
CA THR A 127 -16.35 1.42 4.08
C THR A 127 -17.04 0.34 3.26
N PHE A 128 -18.36 0.22 3.39
CA PHE A 128 -19.20 -0.68 2.60
C PHE A 128 -19.12 -0.40 1.10
N TYR A 129 -19.34 0.85 0.68
CA TYR A 129 -19.33 1.20 -0.74
C TYR A 129 -17.94 1.04 -1.37
N ARG A 130 -16.87 1.33 -0.61
CA ARG A 130 -15.50 1.05 -1.07
C ARG A 130 -15.28 -0.44 -1.28
N PHE A 131 -15.81 -1.29 -0.41
CA PHE A 131 -15.72 -2.74 -0.55
C PHE A 131 -16.47 -3.24 -1.79
N LEU A 132 -17.70 -2.78 -2.03
CA LEU A 132 -18.46 -3.15 -3.24
C LEU A 132 -17.76 -2.67 -4.52
N ALA A 133 -17.24 -1.45 -4.55
CA ALA A 133 -16.56 -0.91 -5.73
C ALA A 133 -15.27 -1.66 -6.09
N GLN A 134 -14.65 -2.33 -5.11
CA GLN A 134 -13.42 -3.10 -5.30
C GLN A 134 -13.65 -4.59 -5.55
N ASN A 135 -14.88 -5.05 -5.33
CA ASN A 135 -15.30 -6.42 -5.57
C ASN A 135 -16.56 -6.38 -6.48
N PRO A 136 -16.41 -5.96 -7.75
CA PRO A 136 -17.54 -5.86 -8.67
C PRO A 136 -18.18 -7.22 -8.98
N ASP A 137 -17.42 -8.30 -8.82
CA ASP A 137 -17.81 -9.70 -9.09
C ASP A 137 -18.44 -10.41 -7.88
N LEU A 138 -18.50 -9.75 -6.70
CA LEU A 138 -19.46 -10.11 -5.67
C LEU A 138 -20.86 -9.86 -6.24
#